data_AF-A0A284RUJ3-F1
#
_entry.id   AF-A0A284RUJ3-F1
#
_cell.length_a   1.000
_cell.length_b   1.000
_cell.length_c   1.000
_cell.angle_alpha   90.00
_cell.angle_beta   90.00
_cell.angle_gamma   90.00
#
_symmetry.space_group_name_H-M   'P 1'
#
loop_
_entity.id
_entity.type
_entity.pdbx_description
1 polymer ?
#
loop_
_entity_poly.entity_id
_entity_poly.type
_entity_poly.pdbx_seq_one_letter_code
_entity_poly.pdbx_strand_id
1 'polypeptide(L)'
;MARSQRPLVYGGGQKGIMGAVSKAVAENGGKVTGIVPFAMVAGGGEGSKSDPTTLVVIPNGSGKNDQVETIIVESMHERKVEMARRVGGFVALPGGYGTFEEVLEVSTWTQIGIHRKPVILLNVRSFYDPLRQLIKDGVREGFIDPVNEHIVVFVDGPPSIEEHGSFDWGKAALEAIDSWHIEALKPMFDWTKRHEERDDDKLKAT
;
A
#
# COMPACT_ATOMS: atom_id res chain seq x y z
N MET A 1 -10.77 -8.35 -2.09
CA MET A 1 -10.36 -7.53 -3.25
C MET A 1 -11.30 -7.78 -4.43
N ALA A 2 -11.08 -8.78 -5.28
CA ALA A 2 -11.93 -9.01 -6.47
C ALA A 2 -13.40 -9.29 -6.10
N ARG A 3 -13.67 -10.22 -5.18
CA ARG A 3 -15.03 -10.52 -4.68
C ARG A 3 -15.75 -9.31 -4.10
N SER A 4 -15.01 -8.38 -3.52
CA SER A 4 -15.53 -7.16 -2.89
C SER A 4 -15.47 -5.94 -3.83
N GLN A 5 -15.16 -6.14 -5.12
CA GLN A 5 -15.04 -5.09 -6.14
C GLN A 5 -14.09 -3.94 -5.74
N ARG A 6 -13.03 -4.25 -4.99
CA ARG A 6 -11.99 -3.28 -4.60
C ARG A 6 -10.77 -3.42 -5.51
N PRO A 7 -10.35 -2.36 -6.21
CA PRO A 7 -9.19 -2.39 -7.09
C PRO A 7 -7.90 -2.57 -6.29
N LEU A 8 -6.90 -3.20 -6.91
CA LEU A 8 -5.56 -3.36 -6.36
C LEU A 8 -4.62 -2.35 -7.03
N VAL A 9 -3.88 -1.57 -6.22
CA VAL A 9 -2.72 -0.80 -6.66
C VAL A 9 -1.48 -1.42 -6.03
N TYR A 10 -0.42 -1.63 -6.81
CA TYR A 10 0.76 -2.36 -6.34
C TYR A 10 2.06 -1.96 -7.07
N GLY A 11 3.20 -2.50 -6.64
CA GLY A 11 4.53 -2.13 -7.14
C GLY A 11 4.94 -2.67 -8.51
N GLY A 12 4.08 -3.43 -9.21
CA GLY A 12 4.35 -3.91 -10.57
C GLY A 12 5.27 -5.14 -10.72
N GLY A 13 5.76 -5.71 -9.62
CA GLY A 13 6.57 -6.93 -9.62
C GLY A 13 5.77 -8.20 -9.95
N GLN A 14 6.32 -9.08 -10.78
CA GLN A 14 5.61 -10.27 -11.25
C GLN A 14 5.93 -11.53 -10.43
N LYS A 15 6.94 -11.48 -9.56
CA LYS A 15 7.36 -12.62 -8.73
C LYS A 15 6.96 -12.45 -7.26
N GLY A 16 7.08 -13.55 -6.53
CA GLY A 16 6.81 -13.60 -5.09
C GLY A 16 5.36 -13.29 -4.72
N ILE A 17 5.17 -12.77 -3.50
CA ILE A 17 3.85 -12.42 -2.95
C ILE A 17 3.15 -11.38 -3.84
N MET A 18 3.91 -10.42 -4.35
CA MET A 18 3.42 -9.34 -5.17
C MET A 18 2.73 -9.86 -6.44
N GLY A 19 3.41 -10.74 -7.19
CA GLY A 19 2.86 -11.39 -8.38
C GLY A 19 1.71 -12.34 -8.07
N ALA A 20 1.78 -13.06 -6.95
CA ALA A 20 0.70 -13.97 -6.53
C ALA A 20 -0.61 -13.21 -6.25
N VAL A 21 -0.54 -12.09 -5.52
CA VAL A 21 -1.71 -11.26 -5.20
C VAL A 21 -2.28 -10.60 -6.46
N SER A 22 -1.43 -9.98 -7.29
CA SER A 22 -1.89 -9.27 -8.49
C SER A 22 -2.55 -10.22 -9.49
N LYS A 23 -1.93 -11.39 -9.73
CA LYS A 23 -2.49 -12.44 -10.58
C LYS A 23 -3.82 -12.95 -10.05
N ALA A 24 -3.91 -13.29 -8.76
CA ALA A 24 -5.14 -13.78 -8.16
C ALA A 24 -6.29 -12.76 -8.26
N VAL A 25 -6.02 -11.46 -8.10
CA VAL A 25 -7.05 -10.42 -8.28
C VAL A 25 -7.50 -10.34 -9.73
N ALA A 26 -6.57 -10.32 -10.69
CA ALA A 26 -6.89 -10.24 -12.12
C ALA A 26 -7.68 -11.46 -12.62
N GLU A 27 -7.24 -12.67 -12.26
CA GLU A 27 -7.89 -13.93 -12.66
C GLU A 27 -9.32 -14.07 -12.11
N ASN A 28 -9.62 -13.39 -10.99
CA ASN A 28 -10.95 -13.35 -10.39
C ASN A 28 -11.76 -12.12 -10.82
N GLY A 29 -11.36 -11.43 -11.91
CA GLY A 29 -12.10 -10.30 -12.47
C GLY A 29 -12.06 -9.04 -11.61
N GLY A 30 -10.97 -8.83 -10.86
CA GLY A 30 -10.68 -7.56 -10.20
C GLY A 30 -9.74 -6.67 -11.02
N LYS A 31 -9.87 -5.36 -10.85
CA LYS A 31 -8.97 -4.36 -11.45
C LYS A 31 -7.63 -4.30 -10.72
N VAL A 32 -6.54 -4.24 -11.47
CA VAL A 32 -5.16 -4.20 -10.99
C VAL A 32 -4.39 -3.09 -11.70
N THR A 33 -3.75 -2.20 -10.94
CA THR A 33 -2.87 -1.14 -11.45
C THR A 33 -1.48 -1.30 -10.84
N GLY A 34 -0.47 -1.62 -11.64
CA GLY A 34 0.93 -1.65 -11.24
C GLY A 34 1.61 -0.30 -11.48
N ILE A 35 2.41 0.19 -10.54
CA ILE A 35 3.18 1.43 -10.70
C ILE A 35 4.67 1.11 -10.60
N VAL A 36 5.40 1.35 -11.69
CA VAL A 36 6.79 0.92 -11.90
C VAL A 36 7.65 2.12 -12.28
N PRO A 37 8.85 2.30 -11.72
CA PRO A 37 9.74 3.38 -12.14
C PRO A 37 10.44 3.00 -13.46
N PHE A 38 10.67 3.98 -14.32
CA PHE A 38 11.32 3.81 -15.62
C PHE A 38 12.65 3.06 -15.50
N ALA A 39 13.46 3.38 -14.48
CA ALA A 39 14.74 2.73 -14.23
C ALA A 39 14.65 1.19 -14.09
N MET A 40 13.55 0.67 -13.52
CA MET A 40 13.35 -0.78 -13.40
C MET A 40 12.96 -1.41 -14.73
N VAL A 41 12.24 -0.69 -15.60
CA VAL A 41 11.90 -1.18 -16.95
C VAL A 41 13.13 -1.12 -17.86
N ALA A 42 13.85 0.01 -17.85
CA ALA A 42 15.07 0.22 -18.63
C ALA A 42 16.23 -0.70 -18.21
N GLY A 43 16.34 -1.00 -16.91
CA GLY A 43 17.34 -1.92 -16.35
C GLY A 43 17.07 -3.41 -16.59
N GLY A 44 15.95 -3.76 -17.23
CA GLY A 44 15.60 -5.14 -17.60
C GLY A 44 14.64 -5.87 -16.67
N GLY A 45 14.17 -5.24 -15.58
CA GLY A 45 13.07 -5.69 -14.71
C GLY A 45 13.07 -7.18 -14.31
N GLU A 46 11.92 -7.67 -13.81
CA GLU A 46 11.70 -9.11 -13.61
C GLU A 46 11.18 -9.84 -14.86
N GLY A 47 10.98 -9.14 -16.00
CA GLY A 47 10.61 -9.72 -17.30
C GLY A 47 10.31 -8.70 -18.41
N SER A 48 10.77 -9.04 -19.64
CA SER A 48 10.71 -8.39 -20.98
C SER A 48 10.94 -6.89 -21.12
N LYS A 49 11.88 -6.55 -22.01
CA LYS A 49 12.22 -5.20 -22.48
C LYS A 49 11.05 -4.60 -23.28
N SER A 50 10.07 -4.01 -22.61
CA SER A 50 9.14 -3.08 -23.26
C SER A 50 9.73 -1.68 -23.20
N ASP A 51 9.87 -1.07 -24.37
CA ASP A 51 10.38 0.28 -24.62
C ASP A 51 9.42 1.33 -24.02
N PRO A 52 9.81 2.18 -23.04
CA PRO A 52 8.86 3.09 -22.41
C PRO A 52 9.31 4.54 -22.49
N THR A 53 8.57 5.36 -23.23
CA THR A 53 8.45 6.79 -22.91
C THR A 53 6.96 7.11 -22.81
N THR A 54 6.61 7.98 -21.85
CA THR A 54 5.23 8.41 -21.49
C THR A 54 4.52 7.50 -20.48
N LEU A 55 3.52 8.04 -19.77
CA LEU A 55 2.48 7.29 -19.08
C LEU A 55 1.84 6.30 -20.08
N VAL A 56 2.43 5.12 -20.22
CA VAL A 56 1.89 4.07 -21.08
C VAL A 56 1.05 3.16 -20.21
N VAL A 57 -0.27 3.35 -20.28
CA VAL A 57 -1.22 2.30 -19.88
C VAL A 57 -1.07 1.17 -20.87
N ILE A 58 -0.33 0.12 -20.49
CA ILE A 58 -0.24 -1.11 -21.29
C ILE A 58 -1.36 -2.04 -20.82
N PRO A 59 -2.48 -2.19 -21.56
CA PRO A 59 -3.40 -3.28 -21.32
C PRO A 59 -2.68 -4.59 -21.65
N ASN A 60 -2.54 -5.46 -20.65
CA ASN A 60 -1.92 -6.77 -20.83
C ASN A 60 -2.88 -7.76 -21.51
N GLY A 61 -3.13 -7.60 -22.82
CA GLY A 61 -3.61 -8.68 -23.70
C GLY A 61 -4.89 -8.40 -24.51
N SER A 62 -4.93 -8.95 -25.74
CA SER A 62 -6.03 -8.90 -26.72
C SER A 62 -7.17 -9.88 -26.45
N GLY A 63 -7.61 -9.99 -25.19
CA GLY A 63 -8.79 -10.77 -24.80
C GLY A 63 -8.97 -10.86 -23.29
N LYS A 64 -10.20 -10.70 -22.78
CA LYS A 64 -10.68 -10.77 -21.36
C LYS A 64 -9.82 -10.11 -20.24
N ASN A 65 -8.67 -9.54 -20.55
CA ASN A 65 -7.65 -8.99 -19.65
C ASN A 65 -7.61 -7.45 -19.67
N ASP A 66 -8.73 -6.78 -19.93
CA ASP A 66 -8.86 -5.31 -19.83
C ASP A 66 -8.75 -4.79 -18.38
N GLN A 67 -8.31 -5.63 -17.44
CA GLN A 67 -8.36 -5.38 -15.99
C GLN A 67 -6.98 -5.17 -15.36
N VAL A 68 -5.91 -5.27 -16.14
CA VAL A 68 -4.53 -5.00 -15.67
C VAL A 68 -3.94 -3.81 -16.41
N GLU A 69 -3.61 -2.78 -15.66
CA GLU A 69 -2.93 -1.56 -16.11
C GLU A 69 -1.54 -1.51 -15.48
N THR A 70 -0.57 -0.97 -16.22
CA THR A 70 0.74 -0.59 -15.68
C THR A 70 0.93 0.90 -15.92
N ILE A 71 1.45 1.61 -14.94
CA ILE A 71 1.79 3.03 -14.98
C ILE A 71 3.30 3.14 -14.78
N ILE A 72 3.97 3.78 -15.72
CA ILE A 72 5.40 4.03 -15.65
C ILE A 72 5.61 5.46 -15.19
N VAL A 73 6.49 5.65 -14.20
CA VAL A 73 6.85 6.95 -13.61
C VAL A 73 8.36 7.17 -13.71
N GLU A 74 8.82 8.41 -13.57
CA GLU A 74 10.24 8.73 -13.78
C GLU A 74 11.11 8.35 -12.58
N SER A 75 10.53 8.38 -11.37
CA SER A 75 11.28 8.20 -10.13
C SER A 75 10.57 7.32 -9.09
N MET A 76 11.34 6.81 -8.13
CA MET A 76 10.79 6.11 -6.96
C MET A 76 9.92 7.01 -6.08
N HIS A 77 10.19 8.33 -6.06
CA HIS A 77 9.38 9.29 -5.33
C HIS A 77 8.00 9.43 -5.97
N GLU A 78 7.96 9.66 -7.28
CA GLU A 78 6.70 9.69 -8.04
C GLU A 78 5.92 8.38 -7.91
N ARG A 79 6.62 7.24 -7.92
CA ARG A 79 5.98 5.93 -7.70
C ARG A 79 5.21 5.88 -6.39
N LYS A 80 5.85 6.26 -5.29
CA LYS A 80 5.22 6.26 -3.96
C LYS A 80 4.04 7.24 -3.89
N VAL A 81 4.21 8.44 -4.43
CA VAL A 81 3.15 9.46 -4.49
C VAL A 81 1.96 8.96 -5.31
N GLU A 82 2.19 8.42 -6.49
CA GLU A 82 1.13 7.94 -7.38
C GLU A 82 0.38 6.74 -6.79
N MET A 83 1.10 5.82 -6.14
CA MET A 83 0.49 4.72 -5.38
C MET A 83 -0.44 5.27 -4.29
N ALA A 84 0.06 6.20 -3.48
CA ALA A 84 -0.72 6.80 -2.41
C ALA A 84 -1.92 7.60 -2.92
N ARG A 85 -1.85 8.22 -4.11
CA ARG A 85 -2.97 8.97 -4.71
C ARG A 85 -4.16 8.08 -5.03
N ARG A 86 -3.92 6.82 -5.41
CA ARG A 86 -4.95 5.93 -5.99
C ARG A 86 -5.62 5.00 -4.99
N VAL A 87 -5.15 4.97 -3.74
CA VAL A 87 -5.64 4.01 -2.73
C VAL A 87 -6.43 4.70 -1.63
N GLY A 88 -7.40 3.99 -1.06
CA GLY A 88 -8.08 4.39 0.19
C GLY A 88 -7.38 3.90 1.46
N GLY A 89 -6.44 2.95 1.34
CA GLY A 89 -5.71 2.35 2.44
C GLY A 89 -4.54 1.51 1.94
N PHE A 90 -3.58 1.24 2.82
CA PHE A 90 -2.38 0.48 2.51
C PHE A 90 -2.45 -0.88 3.20
N VAL A 91 -2.05 -1.94 2.49
CA VAL A 91 -1.91 -3.29 3.06
C VAL A 91 -0.51 -3.81 2.75
N ALA A 92 0.25 -4.11 3.78
CA ALA A 92 1.57 -4.72 3.68
C ALA A 92 1.51 -6.20 4.07
N LEU A 93 2.03 -7.04 3.18
CA LEU A 93 2.32 -8.45 3.44
C LEU A 93 3.82 -8.57 3.80
N PRO A 94 4.24 -9.66 4.48
CA PRO A 94 5.63 -9.88 4.82
C PRO A 94 6.60 -9.58 3.68
N GLY A 95 7.60 -8.76 3.95
CA GLY A 95 8.52 -8.22 2.95
C GLY A 95 9.84 -7.79 3.56
N GLY A 96 10.76 -7.32 2.71
CA GLY A 96 12.09 -6.87 3.12
C GLY A 96 12.17 -5.35 3.30
N TYR A 97 13.39 -4.81 3.18
CA TYR A 97 13.67 -3.38 3.37
C TYR A 97 12.79 -2.44 2.55
N GLY A 98 12.50 -2.78 1.29
CA GLY A 98 11.62 -1.96 0.46
C GLY A 98 10.22 -1.81 1.04
N THR A 99 9.63 -2.92 1.53
CA THR A 99 8.32 -2.88 2.19
C THR A 99 8.37 -2.12 3.52
N PHE A 100 9.44 -2.28 4.30
CA PHE A 100 9.60 -1.53 5.55
C PHE A 100 9.71 -0.03 5.32
N GLU A 101 10.48 0.40 4.31
CA GLU A 101 10.60 1.80 3.92
C GLU A 101 9.24 2.37 3.49
N GLU A 102 8.52 1.68 2.61
CA GLU A 102 7.21 2.11 2.12
C GLU A 102 6.19 2.23 3.26
N VAL A 103 6.16 1.25 4.19
CA VAL A 103 5.27 1.25 5.36
C VAL A 103 5.55 2.44 6.28
N LEU A 104 6.82 2.68 6.64
CA LEU A 104 7.19 3.76 7.55
C LEU A 104 6.96 5.14 6.93
N GLU A 105 7.20 5.28 5.62
CA GLU A 105 6.92 6.49 4.85
C GLU A 105 5.43 6.86 4.91
N VAL A 106 4.52 5.96 4.51
CA VAL A 106 3.07 6.27 4.49
C VAL A 106 2.47 6.42 5.89
N SER A 107 3.08 5.78 6.90
CA SER A 107 2.73 6.01 8.31
C SER A 107 3.10 7.42 8.74
N THR A 108 4.29 7.89 8.35
CA THR A 108 4.74 9.26 8.61
C THR A 108 3.84 10.28 7.91
N TRP A 109 3.44 10.03 6.66
CA TRP A 109 2.49 10.89 5.93
C TRP A 109 1.14 11.02 6.64
N THR A 110 0.67 9.94 7.26
CA THR A 110 -0.53 9.98 8.11
C THR A 110 -0.30 10.80 9.38
N GLN A 111 0.82 10.60 10.07
CA GLN A 111 1.19 11.32 11.29
C GLN A 111 1.23 12.85 11.08
N ILE A 112 1.82 13.29 9.96
CA ILE A 112 1.93 14.73 9.64
C ILE A 112 0.72 15.28 8.89
N GLY A 113 -0.30 14.47 8.60
CA GLY A 113 -1.57 14.91 8.02
C GLY A 113 -1.56 15.14 6.52
N ILE A 114 -0.61 14.58 5.76
CA ILE A 114 -0.63 14.61 4.28
C ILE A 114 -1.83 13.82 3.75
N HIS A 115 -2.20 12.72 4.40
CA HIS A 115 -3.41 11.96 4.13
C HIS A 115 -3.96 11.32 5.41
N ARG A 116 -5.17 10.76 5.34
CA ARG A 116 -5.82 10.02 6.43
C ARG A 116 -6.23 8.64 5.92
N LYS A 117 -5.28 7.73 5.80
CA LYS A 117 -5.47 6.39 5.21
C LYS A 117 -4.88 5.34 6.14
N PRO A 118 -5.55 4.21 6.41
CA PRO A 118 -5.02 3.17 7.28
C PRO A 118 -3.79 2.50 6.68
N VAL A 119 -2.85 2.11 7.54
CA VAL A 119 -1.69 1.29 7.18
C VAL A 119 -1.84 -0.07 7.86
N ILE A 120 -2.25 -1.08 7.12
CA ILE A 120 -2.55 -2.43 7.63
C ILE A 120 -1.38 -3.37 7.37
N LEU A 121 -0.86 -4.02 8.40
CA LEU A 121 0.19 -5.04 8.30
C LEU A 121 -0.39 -6.42 8.61
N LEU A 122 -0.33 -7.33 7.64
CA LEU A 122 -0.77 -8.71 7.85
C LEU A 122 0.32 -9.49 8.56
N ASN A 123 0.11 -9.75 9.85
CA ASN A 123 1.09 -10.38 10.74
C ASN A 123 1.09 -11.91 10.61
N VAL A 124 1.30 -12.37 9.37
CA VAL A 124 1.35 -13.80 9.04
C VAL A 124 2.49 -14.44 9.82
N ARG A 125 2.16 -15.48 10.61
CA ARG A 125 3.11 -16.19 11.47
C ARG A 125 3.97 -15.28 12.35
N SER A 126 3.38 -14.20 12.89
CA SER A 126 4.08 -13.26 13.79
C SER A 126 5.26 -12.52 13.15
N PHE A 127 5.33 -12.44 11.82
CA PHE A 127 6.45 -11.82 11.10
C PHE A 127 6.74 -10.37 11.52
N TYR A 128 5.70 -9.59 11.80
CA TYR A 128 5.76 -8.19 12.17
C TYR A 128 5.78 -7.93 13.69
N ASP A 129 5.84 -8.97 14.54
CA ASP A 129 5.96 -8.79 16.00
C ASP A 129 7.16 -7.90 16.40
N PRO A 130 8.36 -8.04 15.79
CA PRO A 130 9.48 -7.15 16.09
C PRO A 130 9.19 -5.69 15.75
N LEU A 131 8.50 -5.42 14.64
CA LEU A 131 8.13 -4.07 14.24
C LEU A 131 7.04 -3.48 15.15
N ARG A 132 6.05 -4.30 15.53
CA ARG A 132 5.04 -3.92 16.53
C ARG A 132 5.70 -3.55 17.85
N GLN A 133 6.68 -4.33 18.30
CA GLN A 133 7.43 -4.05 19.52
C GLN A 133 8.24 -2.76 19.40
N LEU A 134 8.89 -2.52 18.26
CA LEU A 134 9.63 -1.28 18.00
C LEU A 134 8.72 -0.04 18.09
N ILE A 135 7.50 -0.10 17.56
CA ILE A 135 6.52 0.99 17.66
C ILE A 135 6.12 1.21 19.13
N LYS A 136 5.79 0.14 19.86
CA LYS A 136 5.44 0.21 21.29
C LYS A 136 6.57 0.80 22.14
N ASP A 137 7.80 0.40 21.87
CA ASP A 137 8.98 0.95 22.52
C ASP A 137 9.14 2.43 22.18
N GLY A 138 8.97 2.82 20.91
CA GLY A 138 8.97 4.22 20.49
C GLY A 138 7.92 5.08 21.21
N VAL A 139 6.73 4.53 21.47
CA VAL A 139 5.69 5.19 22.28
C VAL A 139 6.12 5.31 23.73
N ARG A 140 6.59 4.21 24.34
CA ARG A 140 7.03 4.18 25.74
C ARG A 140 8.17 5.16 26.02
N GLU A 141 9.14 5.25 25.12
CA GLU A 141 10.29 6.15 25.24
C GLU A 141 9.97 7.59 24.78
N GLY A 142 8.74 7.87 24.33
CA GLY A 142 8.28 9.21 23.96
C GLY A 142 8.71 9.71 22.58
N PHE A 143 9.24 8.84 21.71
CA PHE A 143 9.56 9.17 20.31
C PHE A 143 8.32 9.18 19.41
N ILE A 144 7.28 8.41 19.77
CA ILE A 144 6.00 8.36 19.08
C ILE A 144 4.92 8.83 20.04
N ASP A 145 4.14 9.84 19.67
CA ASP A 145 2.97 10.25 20.45
C ASP A 145 1.98 9.07 20.55
N PRO A 146 1.44 8.72 21.73
CA PRO A 146 0.50 7.62 21.89
C PRO A 146 -0.68 7.66 20.92
N VAL A 147 -1.14 8.86 20.49
CA VAL A 147 -2.21 8.98 19.50
C VAL A 147 -1.84 8.42 18.13
N ASN A 148 -0.54 8.37 17.81
CA ASN A 148 0.00 7.87 16.55
C ASN A 148 0.22 6.35 16.56
N GLU A 149 0.13 5.66 17.70
CA GLU A 149 0.31 4.20 17.78
C GLU A 149 -0.65 3.47 16.83
N HIS A 150 -1.88 3.97 16.70
CA HIS A 150 -2.95 3.38 15.89
C HIS A 150 -2.91 3.73 14.40
N ILE A 151 -1.88 4.45 13.93
CA ILE A 151 -1.67 4.69 12.49
C ILE A 151 -1.38 3.35 11.78
N VAL A 152 -0.54 2.52 12.40
CA VAL A 152 -0.20 1.18 11.92
C VAL A 152 -1.06 0.16 12.63
N VAL A 153 -1.91 -0.53 11.89
CA VAL A 153 -2.78 -1.59 12.42
C VAL A 153 -2.21 -2.94 12.03
N PHE A 154 -2.00 -3.80 13.02
CA PHE A 154 -1.58 -5.18 12.78
C PHE A 154 -2.79 -6.09 12.77
N VAL A 155 -2.91 -6.91 11.73
CA VAL A 155 -3.93 -7.97 11.63
C VAL A 155 -3.26 -9.28 11.95
N ASP A 156 -3.65 -9.86 13.08
CA ASP A 156 -3.17 -11.17 13.52
C ASP A 156 -4.01 -12.29 12.92
N GLY A 157 -3.35 -13.41 12.63
CA GLY A 157 -4.00 -14.65 12.23
C GLY A 157 -4.50 -15.45 13.44
N PRO A 158 -5.08 -16.62 13.20
CA PRO A 158 -5.44 -17.54 14.27
C PRO A 158 -4.20 -17.96 15.09
N PRO A 159 -4.36 -18.32 16.38
CA PRO A 159 -3.23 -18.72 17.23
C PRO A 159 -2.45 -19.93 16.69
N SER A 160 -3.14 -20.87 16.03
CA SER A 160 -2.51 -22.04 15.41
C SER A 160 -1.95 -21.67 14.04
N ILE A 161 -0.64 -21.85 13.83
CA ILE A 161 0.03 -21.56 12.54
C ILE A 161 -0.54 -22.41 11.40
N GLU A 162 -1.02 -23.61 11.73
CA GLU A 162 -1.63 -24.57 10.80
C GLU A 162 -2.90 -24.00 10.16
N GLU A 163 -3.63 -23.14 10.88
CA GLU A 163 -4.86 -22.51 10.41
C GLU A 163 -4.59 -21.30 9.50
N HIS A 164 -3.34 -20.78 9.46
CA HIS A 164 -3.00 -19.59 8.66
C HIS A 164 -3.22 -19.81 7.16
N GLY A 165 -3.10 -21.05 6.68
CA GLY A 165 -3.31 -21.40 5.27
C GLY A 165 -4.77 -21.31 4.82
N SER A 166 -5.72 -21.54 5.73
CA SER A 166 -7.17 -21.44 5.46
C SER A 166 -7.77 -20.11 5.88
N PHE A 167 -7.03 -19.28 6.62
CA PHE A 167 -7.50 -17.99 7.10
C PHE A 167 -7.67 -17.00 5.94
N ASP A 168 -8.83 -16.34 5.85
CA ASP A 168 -9.09 -15.33 4.82
C ASP A 168 -8.45 -14.00 5.21
N TRP A 169 -7.14 -13.93 5.02
CA TRP A 169 -6.32 -12.73 5.21
C TRP A 169 -6.84 -11.53 4.41
N GLY A 170 -7.40 -11.78 3.22
CA GLY A 170 -7.95 -10.73 2.37
C GLY A 170 -9.20 -10.10 2.98
N LYS A 171 -10.08 -10.90 3.57
CA LYS A 171 -11.25 -10.40 4.31
C LYS A 171 -10.82 -9.65 5.56
N ALA A 172 -9.92 -10.21 6.36
CA ALA A 172 -9.43 -9.58 7.59
C ALA A 172 -8.76 -8.21 7.31
N ALA A 173 -7.99 -8.10 6.22
CA ALA A 173 -7.40 -6.84 5.78
C ALA A 173 -8.46 -5.78 5.47
N LEU A 174 -9.52 -6.16 4.73
CA LEU A 174 -10.59 -5.24 4.36
C LEU A 174 -11.43 -4.79 5.56
N GLU A 175 -11.72 -5.71 6.49
CA GLU A 175 -12.40 -5.38 7.75
C GLU A 175 -11.58 -4.40 8.59
N ALA A 176 -10.25 -4.57 8.63
CA ALA A 176 -9.35 -3.64 9.32
C ALA A 176 -9.32 -2.25 8.65
N ILE A 177 -9.38 -2.18 7.32
CA ILE A 177 -9.52 -0.91 6.59
C ILE A 177 -10.86 -0.23 6.93
N ASP A 178 -11.95 -0.99 6.91
CA ASP A 178 -13.31 -0.43 7.04
C ASP A 178 -13.63 0.02 8.47
N SER A 179 -13.03 -0.62 9.47
CA SER A 179 -13.19 -0.29 10.89
C SER A 179 -12.22 0.79 11.38
N TRP A 180 -11.29 1.24 10.54
CA TRP A 180 -10.30 2.21 10.96
C TRP A 180 -10.88 3.63 10.99
N HIS A 181 -10.80 4.26 12.16
CA HIS A 181 -11.31 5.61 12.39
C HIS A 181 -10.26 6.48 13.07
N ILE A 182 -10.07 7.67 12.53
CA ILE A 182 -9.24 8.73 13.13
C ILE A 182 -10.18 9.79 13.71
N GLU A 183 -10.65 9.60 14.93
CA GLU A 183 -11.30 10.70 15.67
C GLU A 183 -10.29 11.49 16.51
N ALA A 184 -9.15 10.89 16.87
CA ALA A 184 -8.19 11.46 17.81
C ALA A 184 -6.92 12.08 17.20
N LEU A 185 -6.53 11.79 15.94
CA LEU A 185 -5.29 12.37 15.40
C LEU A 185 -5.46 13.86 15.12
N LYS A 186 -4.78 14.66 15.94
CA LYS A 186 -4.45 16.04 15.64
C LYS A 186 -3.19 16.01 14.76
N PRO A 187 -3.29 16.25 13.44
CA PRO A 187 -2.11 16.19 12.58
C PRO A 187 -1.08 17.21 13.05
N MET A 188 0.20 16.85 12.96
CA MET A 188 1.31 17.73 13.34
C MET A 188 1.25 19.08 12.58
N PHE A 189 0.74 19.05 11.34
CA PHE A 189 0.54 20.22 10.51
C PHE A 189 -0.81 20.17 9.79
N ASP A 190 -1.52 21.31 9.79
CA ASP A 190 -2.74 21.47 9.01
C ASP A 190 -2.40 22.02 7.62
N TRP A 191 -2.22 21.09 6.67
CA TRP A 191 -1.90 21.41 5.29
C TRP A 191 -2.98 22.20 4.56
N THR A 192 -4.22 22.25 5.08
CA THR A 192 -5.30 23.01 4.43
C THR A 192 -5.14 24.52 4.60
N LYS A 193 -4.47 24.97 5.67
CA LYS A 193 -4.22 26.40 5.96
C LYS A 193 -3.17 27.06 5.08
N ARG A 194 -2.44 26.28 4.28
CA ARG A 194 -1.46 26.81 3.31
C ARG A 194 -2.12 27.32 2.01
N HIS A 195 -3.38 26.98 1.78
CA HIS A 195 -4.09 27.16 0.51
C HIS A 195 -4.94 28.44 0.43
N GLU A 196 -4.52 29.55 1.04
CA GLU A 196 -5.04 30.85 0.59
C GLU A 196 -4.37 31.33 -0.73
N GLU A 197 -3.34 30.63 -1.27
CA GLU A 197 -2.64 31.12 -2.48
C GLU A 197 -2.18 30.12 -3.56
N ARG A 198 -2.41 28.80 -3.51
CA ARG A 198 -2.07 27.91 -4.66
C ARG A 198 -3.04 26.75 -4.83
N ASP A 199 -3.52 26.55 -6.05
CA ASP A 199 -4.60 25.62 -6.43
C ASP A 199 -4.12 24.21 -6.82
N ASP A 200 -2.88 23.84 -6.47
CA ASP A 200 -2.30 22.56 -6.89
C ASP A 200 -2.21 21.53 -5.75
N ASP A 201 -2.82 20.38 -6.04
CA ASP A 201 -2.32 19.04 -5.70
C ASP A 201 -2.47 18.57 -4.24
N LYS A 202 -3.72 18.26 -3.85
CA LYS A 202 -4.00 17.38 -2.71
C LYS A 202 -4.14 15.95 -3.23
N LEU A 203 -3.41 15.00 -2.64
CA LEU A 203 -3.65 13.55 -2.77
C LEU A 203 -5.04 13.18 -2.21
N LYS A 204 -6.10 13.58 -2.90
CA LYS A 204 -7.48 13.19 -2.61
C LYS A 204 -7.75 11.87 -3.32
N ALA A 205 -7.97 10.82 -2.54
CA ALA A 205 -8.83 9.71 -2.96
C ALA A 205 -10.02 9.68 -2.01
N THR A 206 -11.22 9.86 -2.56
CA THR A 206 -12.50 9.45 -1.96
C THR A 206 -12.55 7.96 -1.75
#